data_AF-A0A949IDE9-F1
#
_entry.id   AF-A0A949IDE9-F1
#
_cell.length_a   1.000
_cell.length_b   1.000
_cell.length_c   1.000
_cell.angle_alpha   90.00
_cell.angle_beta   90.00
_cell.angle_gamma   90.00
#
_symmetry.space_group_name_H-M   'P 1'
#
loop_
_entity.id
_entity.type
_entity.pdbx_description
1 polymer ?
#
loop_
_entity_poly.entity_id
_entity_poly.type
_entity_poly.pdbx_seq_one_letter_code
_entity_poly.pdbx_strand_id
1 'polypeptide(L)'
;YSELGKVLDGICDYVTFTAVYVGLALAMSRSMGGWAWALVAVSGAAHAVQSAAYEMQRQDYNFWGWGRASAALPKLDTKPQGFSGWLHQIYARLQLWAAGGAAAFHVEFGTVLATNPNREAALRAAYREYFAPVIRRWGILCANYRTLGLFIAALIKLPWLYFVFEILGFSAILFILLEAQKARYRSFLARITLI
;
A
#
# COMPACT_ATOMS: atom_id res chain seq x y z
N TYR A 1 -9.99 14.19 13.55
CA TYR A 1 -10.34 13.31 12.41
C TYR A 1 -11.19 12.16 12.93
N SER A 2 -12.46 12.09 12.51
CA SER A 2 -13.38 11.00 12.89
C SER A 2 -13.10 9.75 12.05
N GLU A 3 -13.19 8.56 12.64
CA GLU A 3 -13.04 7.28 11.94
C GLU A 3 -14.07 7.10 10.81
N LEU A 4 -15.28 7.66 10.97
CA LEU A 4 -16.30 7.69 9.91
C LEU A 4 -15.86 8.50 8.68
N GLY A 5 -15.11 9.59 8.89
CA GLY A 5 -14.60 10.42 7.79
C GLY A 5 -13.57 9.68 6.94
N LYS A 6 -12.70 8.87 7.56
CA LYS A 6 -11.70 8.05 6.83
C LYS A 6 -12.35 6.94 6.01
N VAL A 7 -13.39 6.30 6.57
CA VAL A 7 -14.12 5.22 5.88
C VAL A 7 -14.87 5.79 4.68
N LEU A 8 -15.53 6.93 4.85
CA LEU A 8 -16.30 7.58 3.78
C LEU A 8 -15.41 8.07 2.63
N ASP A 9 -14.27 8.67 2.95
CA ASP A 9 -13.27 9.13 1.98
C ASP A 9 -12.70 7.95 1.16
N GLY A 10 -12.36 6.85 1.85
CA GLY A 10 -11.92 5.62 1.19
C GLY A 10 -12.97 5.04 0.23
N ILE A 11 -14.24 4.98 0.63
CA ILE A 11 -15.33 4.47 -0.23
C ILE A 11 -15.50 5.35 -1.48
N CYS A 12 -15.46 6.68 -1.31
CA CYS A 12 -15.63 7.62 -2.42
C CYS A 12 -14.54 7.44 -3.50
N ASP A 13 -13.29 7.28 -3.07
CA ASP A 13 -12.16 7.05 -3.98
C ASP A 13 -12.30 5.71 -4.72
N TYR A 14 -12.67 4.63 -4.03
CA TYR A 14 -12.87 3.32 -4.67
C TYR A 14 -14.02 3.31 -5.67
N VAL A 15 -15.13 3.99 -5.36
CA VAL A 15 -16.27 4.11 -6.27
C VAL A 15 -15.86 4.86 -7.54
N THR A 16 -15.11 5.96 -7.39
CA THR A 16 -14.60 6.75 -8.52
C THR A 16 -13.72 5.90 -9.43
N PHE A 17 -12.70 5.23 -8.89
CA PHE A 17 -11.81 4.38 -9.69
C PHE A 17 -12.54 3.22 -10.37
N THR A 18 -13.48 2.59 -9.67
CA THR A 18 -14.29 1.50 -10.22
C THR A 18 -15.14 1.99 -11.39
N ALA A 19 -15.83 3.12 -11.24
CA ALA A 19 -16.65 3.70 -12.29
C ALA A 19 -15.82 4.03 -13.54
N VAL A 20 -14.63 4.60 -13.35
CA VAL A 20 -13.73 4.94 -14.47
C VAL A 20 -13.21 3.67 -15.15
N TYR A 21 -12.78 2.65 -14.40
CA TYR A 21 -12.30 1.38 -14.97
C TYR A 21 -13.41 0.66 -15.74
N VAL A 22 -14.64 0.63 -15.22
CA VAL A 22 -15.81 0.05 -15.91
C VAL A 22 -16.14 0.83 -17.18
N GLY A 23 -16.15 2.17 -17.12
CA GLY A 23 -16.40 3.02 -18.29
C GLY A 23 -15.37 2.79 -19.40
N LEU A 24 -14.09 2.67 -19.03
CA LEU A 24 -13.01 2.36 -19.97
C LEU A 24 -13.09 0.94 -20.51
N ALA A 25 -13.44 -0.05 -19.69
CA ALA A 25 -13.66 -1.42 -20.15
C ALA A 25 -14.78 -1.47 -21.20
N LEU A 26 -15.91 -0.81 -20.94
CA LEU A 26 -17.02 -0.68 -21.89
C LEU A 26 -16.57 -0.02 -23.19
N ALA A 27 -15.88 1.13 -23.12
CA ALA A 27 -15.38 1.82 -24.29
C ALA A 27 -14.41 0.95 -25.11
N MET A 28 -13.44 0.31 -24.45
CA MET A 28 -12.43 -0.55 -25.07
C MET A 28 -13.04 -1.83 -25.65
N SER A 29 -14.04 -2.42 -25.00
CA SER A 29 -14.68 -3.65 -25.47
C SER A 29 -15.35 -3.52 -26.84
N ARG A 30 -15.68 -2.30 -27.29
CA ARG A 30 -16.21 -2.06 -28.64
C ARG A 30 -15.19 -2.31 -29.74
N SER A 31 -13.90 -2.08 -29.47
CA SER A 31 -12.82 -2.27 -30.45
C SER A 31 -12.00 -3.53 -30.17
N MET A 32 -11.83 -3.89 -28.90
CA MET A 32 -11.02 -5.01 -28.44
C MET A 32 -11.86 -6.27 -28.19
N GLY A 33 -13.17 -6.17 -28.03
CA GLY A 33 -14.02 -7.28 -27.60
C GLY A 33 -13.85 -7.61 -26.12
N GLY A 34 -14.26 -8.82 -25.73
CA GLY A 34 -14.38 -9.23 -24.34
C GLY A 34 -13.07 -9.20 -23.53
N TRP A 35 -11.91 -9.33 -24.18
CA TRP A 35 -10.64 -9.37 -23.46
C TRP A 35 -10.29 -8.05 -22.75
N ALA A 36 -10.88 -6.92 -23.18
CA ALA A 36 -10.74 -5.65 -22.49
C ALA A 36 -11.14 -5.77 -21.00
N TRP A 37 -12.18 -6.55 -20.71
CA TRP A 37 -12.60 -6.82 -19.33
C TRP A 37 -11.58 -7.63 -18.55
N ALA A 38 -10.95 -8.62 -19.18
CA ALA A 38 -9.90 -9.40 -18.55
C ALA A 38 -8.68 -8.51 -18.21
N LEU A 39 -8.26 -7.64 -19.13
CA LEU A 39 -7.17 -6.68 -18.90
C LEU A 39 -7.49 -5.75 -17.71
N VAL A 40 -8.69 -5.17 -17.69
CA VAL A 40 -9.11 -4.27 -16.61
C VAL A 40 -9.24 -5.00 -15.28
N ALA A 41 -9.77 -6.22 -15.26
CA ALA A 41 -9.89 -7.03 -14.05
C ALA A 41 -8.52 -7.39 -13.44
N VAL A 42 -7.57 -7.85 -14.27
CA VAL A 42 -6.20 -8.15 -13.84
C VAL A 42 -5.50 -6.88 -13.33
N SER A 43 -5.67 -5.76 -14.03
CA SER A 43 -5.14 -4.48 -13.60
C SER A 43 -5.72 -4.01 -12.26
N GLY A 44 -7.03 -4.16 -12.04
CA GLY A 44 -7.67 -3.87 -10.76
C GLY A 44 -7.17 -4.74 -9.62
N ALA A 45 -6.92 -6.03 -9.88
CA ALA A 45 -6.32 -6.93 -8.89
C ALA A 45 -4.88 -6.51 -8.53
N ALA A 46 -4.06 -6.18 -9.55
CA ALA A 46 -2.70 -5.67 -9.33
C ALA A 46 -2.71 -4.37 -8.52
N HIS A 47 -3.58 -3.42 -8.87
CA HIS A 47 -3.80 -2.17 -8.13
C HIS A 47 -4.11 -2.48 -6.66
N ALA A 48 -5.06 -3.38 -6.36
CA ALA A 48 -5.45 -3.71 -4.99
C ALA A 48 -4.25 -4.20 -4.16
N VAL A 49 -3.40 -5.06 -4.73
CA VAL A 49 -2.17 -5.54 -4.07
C VAL A 49 -1.20 -4.39 -3.80
N GLN A 50 -0.96 -3.54 -4.80
CA GLN A 50 -0.04 -2.40 -4.69
C GLN A 50 -0.52 -1.38 -3.64
N SER A 51 -1.82 -1.08 -3.60
CA SER A 51 -2.43 -0.18 -2.62
C SER A 51 -2.39 -0.75 -1.21
N ALA A 52 -2.62 -2.07 -1.04
CA ALA A 52 -2.49 -2.74 0.25
C ALA A 52 -1.04 -2.65 0.78
N ALA A 53 -0.05 -2.87 -0.09
CA ALA A 53 1.36 -2.74 0.27
C ALA A 53 1.75 -1.29 0.62
N TYR A 54 1.29 -0.31 -0.16
CA TYR A 54 1.52 1.11 0.14
C TYR A 54 0.92 1.52 1.50
N GLU A 55 -0.34 1.16 1.76
CA GLU A 55 -1.00 1.54 3.01
C GLU A 55 -0.38 0.84 4.21
N MET A 56 0.08 -0.40 4.07
CA MET A 56 0.85 -1.11 5.09
C MET A 56 2.10 -0.32 5.51
N GLN A 57 2.88 0.20 4.55
CA GLN A 57 4.07 1.02 4.86
C GLN A 57 3.72 2.34 5.56
N ARG A 58 2.60 2.95 5.16
CA ARG A 58 2.11 4.18 5.81
C ARG A 58 1.62 3.91 7.23
N GLN A 59 0.95 2.78 7.46
CA GLN A 59 0.50 2.33 8.78
C GLN A 59 1.70 2.05 9.69
N ASP A 60 2.69 1.30 9.20
CA ASP A 60 3.96 1.08 9.91
C ASP A 60 4.62 2.39 10.32
N TYR A 61 4.72 3.35 9.39
CA TYR A 61 5.34 4.63 9.69
C TYR A 61 4.60 5.39 10.80
N ASN A 62 3.28 5.35 10.80
CA ASN A 62 2.45 5.95 11.84
C ASN A 62 2.55 5.21 13.18
N PHE A 63 2.57 3.89 13.17
CA PHE A 63 2.66 3.07 14.37
C PHE A 63 4.03 3.22 15.04
N TRP A 64 5.11 2.99 14.30
CA TRP A 64 6.48 3.04 14.82
C TRP A 64 6.96 4.47 15.06
N GLY A 65 6.65 5.39 14.14
CA GLY A 65 7.09 6.78 14.25
C GLY A 65 6.28 7.63 15.23
N TRP A 66 4.97 7.42 15.35
CA TRP A 66 4.07 8.26 16.15
C TRP A 66 3.36 7.52 17.29
N GLY A 67 3.58 6.22 17.46
CA GLY A 67 2.92 5.44 18.52
C GLY A 67 1.42 5.26 18.31
N ARG A 68 0.92 5.43 17.08
CA ARG A 68 -0.52 5.33 16.79
C ARG A 68 -0.95 3.87 16.80
N ALA A 69 -1.51 3.39 17.91
CA ALA A 69 -1.99 2.02 18.05
C ALA A 69 -3.05 1.62 17.01
N SER A 70 -3.85 2.58 16.52
CA SER A 70 -4.83 2.34 15.44
C SER A 70 -4.19 2.02 14.07
N ALA A 71 -2.89 2.24 13.93
CA ALA A 71 -2.12 1.88 12.74
C ALA A 71 -1.35 0.56 12.91
N ALA A 72 -1.61 -0.20 13.98
CA ALA A 72 -1.05 -1.53 14.14
C ALA A 72 -1.53 -2.46 13.02
N LEU A 73 -0.65 -3.35 12.57
CA LEU A 73 -0.98 -4.32 11.53
C LEU A 73 -2.13 -5.23 11.98
N PRO A 74 -3.02 -5.61 11.04
CA PRO A 74 -4.15 -6.47 11.36
C PRO A 74 -3.69 -7.86 11.82
N LYS A 75 -4.34 -8.37 12.87
CA LYS A 75 -4.22 -9.76 13.32
C LYS A 75 -5.26 -10.63 12.60
N LEU A 76 -4.86 -11.80 12.12
CA LEU A 76 -5.73 -12.74 11.40
C LEU A 76 -6.61 -13.60 12.34
N ASP A 77 -7.07 -13.06 13.47
CA ASP A 77 -7.76 -13.86 14.51
C ASP A 77 -9.29 -13.88 14.31
N THR A 78 -9.83 -13.09 13.39
CA THR A 78 -11.27 -13.00 13.13
C THR A 78 -11.71 -13.89 11.98
N LYS A 79 -12.67 -14.80 12.26
CA LYS A 79 -13.35 -15.59 11.22
C LYS A 79 -14.10 -14.65 10.28
N PRO A 80 -14.03 -14.87 8.95
CA PRO A 80 -14.65 -13.98 8.00
C PRO A 80 -16.17 -14.18 8.06
N GLN A 81 -16.93 -13.10 8.20
CA GLN A 81 -18.38 -13.13 8.06
C GLN A 81 -18.77 -12.49 6.72
N GLY A 82 -19.34 -13.30 5.83
CA GLY A 82 -19.79 -12.85 4.50
C GLY A 82 -18.67 -12.43 3.54
N PHE A 83 -19.08 -11.85 2.41
CA PHE A 83 -18.17 -11.43 1.33
C PHE A 83 -17.21 -10.31 1.77
N SER A 84 -17.68 -9.35 2.58
CA SER A 84 -16.86 -8.28 3.14
C SER A 84 -15.76 -8.82 4.06
N GLY A 85 -16.08 -9.81 4.90
CA GLY A 85 -15.10 -10.50 5.75
C GLY A 85 -14.04 -11.25 4.94
N TRP A 86 -14.45 -11.89 3.84
CA TRP A 86 -13.52 -12.58 2.93
C TRP A 86 -12.55 -11.59 2.23
N LEU A 87 -13.06 -10.47 1.73
CA LEU A 87 -12.23 -9.40 1.15
C LEU A 87 -11.26 -8.83 2.18
N HIS A 88 -11.72 -8.59 3.41
CA HIS A 88 -10.85 -8.13 4.50
C HIS A 88 -9.72 -9.12 4.79
N GLN A 89 -9.98 -10.43 4.75
CA GLN A 89 -8.93 -11.43 4.94
C GLN A 89 -7.92 -11.45 3.80
N ILE A 90 -8.36 -11.31 2.55
CA ILE A 90 -7.43 -11.18 1.41
C ILE A 90 -6.56 -9.95 1.60
N TYR A 91 -7.18 -8.81 1.93
CA TYR A 91 -6.48 -7.56 2.19
C TYR A 91 -5.45 -7.72 3.32
N ALA A 92 -5.83 -8.30 4.45
CA ALA A 92 -4.93 -8.55 5.58
C ALA A 92 -3.79 -9.50 5.20
N ARG A 93 -4.06 -10.56 4.42
CA ARG A 93 -3.01 -11.47 3.92
C ARG A 93 -2.03 -10.75 2.99
N LEU A 94 -2.52 -9.89 2.11
CA LEU A 94 -1.67 -9.09 1.21
C LEU A 94 -0.80 -8.11 2.00
N GLN A 95 -1.37 -7.45 3.02
CA GLN A 95 -0.59 -6.60 3.92
C GLN A 95 0.48 -7.40 4.66
N LEU A 96 0.15 -8.58 5.18
CA LEU A 96 1.12 -9.45 5.85
C LEU A 96 2.21 -9.98 4.91
N TRP A 97 1.86 -10.30 3.67
CA TRP A 97 2.82 -10.67 2.63
C TRP A 97 3.79 -9.50 2.34
N ALA A 98 3.25 -8.29 2.15
CA ALA A 98 4.06 -7.09 1.97
C ALA A 98 4.93 -6.78 3.21
N ALA A 99 4.40 -7.09 4.40
CA ALA A 99 5.10 -6.98 5.68
C ALA A 99 6.07 -8.13 5.94
N GLY A 100 6.14 -9.18 5.11
CA GLY A 100 7.01 -10.33 5.33
C GLY A 100 8.49 -9.96 5.47
N GLY A 101 8.91 -8.84 4.87
CA GLY A 101 10.24 -8.25 5.06
C GLY A 101 10.42 -7.42 6.35
N ALA A 102 9.32 -7.02 6.97
CA ALA A 102 9.25 -6.16 8.16
C ALA A 102 9.01 -6.94 9.46
N ALA A 103 8.54 -8.19 9.42
CA ALA A 103 8.19 -8.94 10.62
C ALA A 103 9.35 -9.07 11.63
N ALA A 104 10.55 -9.42 11.16
CA ALA A 104 11.74 -9.47 12.01
C ALA A 104 12.07 -8.09 12.60
N PHE A 105 11.93 -7.04 11.79
CA PHE A 105 12.13 -5.66 12.20
C PHE A 105 11.12 -5.24 13.29
N HIS A 106 9.85 -5.59 13.14
CA HIS A 106 8.79 -5.25 14.11
C HIS A 106 9.04 -5.88 15.48
N VAL A 107 9.49 -7.13 15.51
CA VAL A 107 9.86 -7.81 16.76
C VAL A 107 11.04 -7.10 17.40
N GLU A 108 12.13 -6.93 16.66
CA GLU A 108 13.38 -6.39 17.21
C GLU A 108 13.22 -4.93 17.64
N PHE A 109 12.64 -4.07 16.80
CA PHE A 109 12.42 -2.67 17.16
C PHE A 109 11.40 -2.52 18.30
N GLY A 110 10.36 -3.37 18.34
CA GLY A 110 9.44 -3.44 19.48
C GLY A 110 10.14 -3.78 20.79
N THR A 111 11.05 -4.76 20.78
CA THR A 111 11.87 -5.11 21.95
C THR A 111 12.81 -3.96 22.36
N VAL A 112 13.44 -3.27 21.40
CA VAL A 112 14.31 -2.11 21.69
C VAL A 112 13.52 -0.98 22.36
N LEU A 113 12.30 -0.68 21.88
CA LEU A 113 11.44 0.32 22.52
C LEU A 113 11.03 -0.10 23.94
N ALA A 114 10.64 -1.36 24.14
CA ALA A 114 10.20 -1.87 25.44
C ALA A 114 11.33 -1.91 26.49
N THR A 115 12.56 -2.21 26.07
CA THR A 115 13.73 -2.27 26.94
C THR A 115 14.33 -0.89 27.25
N ASN A 116 14.03 0.13 26.45
CA ASN A 116 14.56 1.48 26.60
C ASN A 116 13.46 2.55 26.72
N PRO A 117 12.59 2.50 27.75
CA PRO A 117 11.46 3.42 27.89
C PRO A 117 11.91 4.89 27.94
N ASN A 118 13.04 5.18 28.59
CA ASN A 118 13.59 6.54 28.70
C ASN A 118 14.06 7.12 27.35
N ARG A 119 14.34 6.27 26.35
CA ARG A 119 14.80 6.67 25.01
C ARG A 119 13.72 6.51 23.93
N GLU A 120 12.51 6.06 24.29
CA GLU A 120 11.43 5.78 23.35
C GLU A 120 11.15 6.97 22.41
N ALA A 121 11.01 8.18 22.97
CA ALA A 121 10.74 9.38 22.18
C ALA A 121 11.86 9.68 21.15
N ALA A 122 13.12 9.48 21.53
CA ALA A 122 14.26 9.68 20.66
C ALA A 122 14.35 8.60 19.57
N LEU A 123 14.11 7.34 19.91
CA LEU A 123 14.09 6.22 18.96
C LEU A 123 12.97 6.38 17.92
N ARG A 124 11.78 6.79 18.35
CA ARG A 124 10.66 7.10 17.46
C ARG A 124 10.97 8.30 16.56
N ALA A 125 11.66 9.32 17.08
CA ALA A 125 12.10 10.47 16.28
C ALA A 125 13.14 10.06 15.21
N ALA A 126 14.14 9.26 15.59
CA ALA A 126 15.13 8.71 14.67
C ALA A 126 14.47 7.85 13.58
N TYR A 127 13.46 7.05 13.94
CA TYR A 127 12.67 6.28 12.98
C TYR A 127 11.95 7.20 11.99
N ARG A 128 11.27 8.25 12.46
CA ARG A 128 10.58 9.21 11.57
C ARG A 128 11.55 9.87 10.60
N GLU A 129 12.68 10.35 11.10
CA GLU A 129 13.69 11.01 10.27
C GLU A 129 14.25 10.08 9.19
N TYR A 130 14.55 8.83 9.56
CA TYR A 130 15.11 7.85 8.63
C TYR A 130 14.11 7.38 7.57
N PHE A 131 12.85 7.10 7.95
CA PHE A 131 11.85 6.51 7.06
C PHE A 131 10.97 7.54 6.33
N ALA A 132 10.90 8.81 6.76
CA ALA A 132 10.15 9.86 6.06
C ALA A 132 10.47 9.98 4.55
N PRO A 133 11.73 10.04 4.09
CA PRO A 133 12.03 10.07 2.66
C PRO A 133 11.63 8.78 1.95
N VAL A 134 11.64 7.64 2.64
CA VAL A 134 11.29 6.34 2.08
C VAL A 134 9.78 6.27 1.82
N ILE A 135 8.96 6.63 2.81
CA ILE A 135 7.50 6.68 2.66
C ILE A 135 7.06 7.67 1.58
N ARG A 136 7.77 8.79 1.41
CA ARG A 136 7.53 9.71 0.29
C ARG A 136 7.73 9.05 -1.07
N ARG A 137 8.74 8.18 -1.24
CA ARG A 137 8.96 7.42 -2.49
C ARG A 137 7.87 6.39 -2.72
N TRP A 138 7.41 5.72 -1.67
CA TRP A 138 6.25 4.83 -1.71
C TRP A 138 4.98 5.55 -2.22
N GLY A 139 4.89 6.87 -2.03
CA GLY A 139 3.83 7.72 -2.58
C GLY A 139 3.69 7.69 -4.10
N ILE A 140 4.64 7.14 -4.87
CA ILE A 140 4.44 6.90 -6.32
C ILE A 140 3.29 5.92 -6.59
N LEU A 141 3.03 4.99 -5.66
CA LEU A 141 1.92 4.04 -5.71
C LEU A 141 0.63 4.61 -5.10
N CYS A 142 0.51 5.94 -4.93
CA CYS A 142 -0.74 6.56 -4.50
C CYS A 142 -1.70 6.78 -5.68
N ALA A 143 -2.97 7.01 -5.37
CA ALA A 143 -4.02 7.28 -6.35
C ALA A 143 -3.70 8.43 -7.31
N ASN A 144 -2.97 9.46 -6.86
CA ASN A 144 -2.72 10.67 -7.67
C ASN A 144 -1.95 10.37 -8.97
N TYR A 145 -0.88 9.56 -8.89
CA TYR A 145 -0.09 9.20 -10.07
C TYR A 145 -0.85 8.27 -11.01
N ARG A 146 -1.74 7.44 -10.46
CA ARG A 146 -2.64 6.60 -11.25
C ARG A 146 -3.63 7.43 -12.03
N THR A 147 -4.29 8.40 -11.38
CA THR A 147 -5.20 9.34 -12.06
C THR A 147 -4.48 10.09 -13.17
N LEU A 148 -3.25 10.56 -12.94
CA LEU A 148 -2.44 11.21 -13.96
C LEU A 148 -2.12 10.28 -15.14
N GLY A 149 -1.67 9.04 -14.86
CA GLY A 149 -1.36 8.06 -15.91
C GLY A 149 -2.58 7.69 -16.74
N LEU A 150 -3.72 7.53 -16.09
CA LEU A 150 -5.01 7.25 -16.73
C LEU A 150 -5.45 8.41 -17.62
N PHE A 151 -5.33 9.64 -17.12
CA PHE A 151 -5.64 10.85 -17.86
C PHE A 151 -4.76 10.98 -19.12
N ILE A 152 -3.44 10.77 -18.99
CA ILE A 152 -2.51 10.80 -20.12
C ILE A 152 -2.86 9.71 -21.15
N ALA A 153 -3.15 8.48 -20.71
CA ALA A 153 -3.53 7.38 -21.59
C ALA A 153 -4.84 7.66 -22.35
N ALA A 154 -5.80 8.31 -21.68
CA ALA A 154 -7.04 8.77 -22.30
C ALA A 154 -6.79 9.89 -23.32
N LEU A 155 -5.92 10.86 -23.03
CA LEU A 155 -5.56 11.95 -23.95
C LEU A 155 -4.94 11.43 -25.26
N ILE A 156 -4.07 10.44 -25.18
CA ILE A 156 -3.46 9.80 -26.37
C ILE A 156 -4.39 8.79 -27.05
N LYS A 157 -5.65 8.66 -26.60
CA LYS A 157 -6.68 7.75 -27.12
C LYS A 157 -6.30 6.25 -27.04
N LEU A 158 -5.38 5.89 -26.15
CA LEU A 158 -4.91 4.52 -25.95
C LEU A 158 -5.02 4.12 -24.45
N PRO A 159 -6.24 4.05 -23.89
CA PRO A 159 -6.44 3.76 -22.46
C PRO A 159 -5.91 2.39 -22.04
N TRP A 160 -5.81 1.43 -22.97
CA TRP A 160 -5.27 0.09 -22.70
C TRP A 160 -3.81 0.12 -22.24
N LEU A 161 -3.02 1.11 -22.68
CA LEU A 161 -1.61 1.27 -22.27
C LEU A 161 -1.50 1.51 -20.77
N TYR A 162 -2.44 2.25 -20.18
CA TYR A 162 -2.47 2.46 -18.74
C TYR A 162 -2.65 1.15 -18.00
N PHE A 163 -3.60 0.30 -18.39
CA PHE A 163 -3.84 -0.96 -17.70
C PHE A 163 -2.64 -1.92 -17.80
N VAL A 164 -1.94 -1.92 -18.95
CA VAL A 164 -0.68 -2.67 -19.10
C VAL A 164 0.40 -2.11 -18.18
N PHE A 165 0.55 -0.78 -18.11
CA PHE A 165 1.51 -0.13 -17.21
C PHE A 165 1.15 -0.35 -15.73
N GLU A 166 -0.12 -0.38 -15.38
CA GLU A 166 -0.59 -0.67 -14.03
C GLU A 166 -0.18 -2.09 -13.60
N ILE A 167 -0.32 -3.05 -14.51
CA ILE A 167 0.06 -4.45 -14.26
C ILE A 167 1.58 -4.59 -14.19
N LEU A 168 2.32 -4.10 -15.18
CA LEU A 168 3.75 -4.37 -15.29
C LEU A 168 4.61 -3.30 -14.61
N GLY A 169 4.36 -2.03 -14.92
CA GLY A 169 5.12 -0.90 -14.42
C GLY A 169 5.00 -0.73 -12.92
N PHE A 170 3.77 -0.58 -12.39
CA PHE A 170 3.60 -0.42 -10.94
C PHE A 170 3.94 -1.67 -10.15
N SER A 171 3.76 -2.88 -10.70
CA SER A 171 4.20 -4.11 -10.01
C SER A 171 5.73 -4.21 -9.96
N ALA A 172 6.44 -3.79 -11.01
CA ALA A 172 7.90 -3.70 -10.98
C ALA A 172 8.37 -2.66 -9.94
N ILE A 173 7.72 -1.48 -9.91
CA ILE A 173 7.99 -0.44 -8.91
C ILE A 173 7.74 -0.98 -7.50
N LEU A 174 6.62 -1.66 -7.27
CA LEU A 174 6.28 -2.29 -5.99
C LEU A 174 7.38 -3.27 -5.55
N PHE A 175 7.81 -4.15 -6.45
CA PHE A 175 8.85 -5.12 -6.15
C PHE A 175 10.16 -4.44 -5.72
N ILE A 176 10.61 -3.42 -6.49
CA ILE A 176 11.80 -2.63 -6.16
C ILE A 176 11.67 -1.95 -4.79
N LEU A 177 10.50 -1.36 -4.50
CA LEU A 177 10.24 -0.70 -3.23
C LEU A 177 10.26 -1.68 -2.04
N LEU A 178 9.68 -2.87 -2.20
CA LEU A 178 9.70 -3.91 -1.16
C LEU A 178 11.13 -4.38 -0.84
N GLU A 179 11.94 -4.65 -1.86
CA GLU A 179 13.34 -5.06 -1.67
C GLU A 179 14.20 -3.95 -1.06
N ALA A 180 14.01 -2.71 -1.53
CA ALA A 180 14.68 -1.55 -0.94
C ALA A 180 14.28 -1.35 0.53
N GLN A 181 13.00 -1.55 0.87
CA GLN A 181 12.49 -1.43 2.24
C GLN A 181 13.14 -2.45 3.18
N LYS A 182 13.25 -3.72 2.76
CA LYS A 182 13.93 -4.78 3.53
C LYS A 182 15.38 -4.41 3.88
N ALA A 183 16.13 -3.84 2.93
CA ALA A 183 17.49 -3.37 3.18
C ALA A 183 17.54 -2.20 4.17
N ARG A 184 16.56 -1.30 4.12
CA ARG A 184 16.45 -0.14 5.02
C ARG A 184 16.14 -0.54 6.45
N TYR A 185 15.25 -1.51 6.67
CA TYR A 185 14.98 -2.03 8.02
C TYR A 185 16.24 -2.58 8.69
N ARG A 186 17.00 -3.42 7.98
CA ARG A 186 18.27 -3.96 8.49
C ARG A 186 19.29 -2.87 8.83
N SER A 187 19.40 -1.87 7.95
CA SER A 187 20.32 -0.74 8.15
C SER A 187 19.93 0.14 9.34
N PHE A 188 18.63 0.35 9.56
CA PHE A 188 18.14 1.14 10.69
C PHE A 188 18.39 0.43 12.02
N LEU A 189 18.12 -0.88 12.11
CA LEU A 189 18.41 -1.67 13.31
C LEU A 189 19.89 -1.59 13.69
N ALA A 190 20.78 -1.83 12.73
CA ALA A 190 22.22 -1.70 12.96
C ALA A 190 22.64 -0.30 13.46
N ARG A 191 21.95 0.77 13.00
CA ARG A 191 22.24 2.14 13.44
C ARG A 191 21.79 2.40 14.87
N ILE A 192 20.64 1.87 15.30
CA ILE A 192 20.13 2.13 16.65
C ILE A 192 20.80 1.26 17.72
N THR A 193 21.35 0.10 17.38
CA THR A 193 22.13 -0.72 18.32
C THR A 193 23.48 -0.09 18.68
N LEU A 194 23.97 0.85 17.86
CA LEU A 194 25.22 1.60 18.10
C LEU A 194 25.01 2.88 18.94
N ILE A 195 23.77 3.22 19.30
CA ILE A 195 23.38 4.45 20.03
C ILE A 195 22.95 4.12 21.46
#